data_AF-A0A7S3I8S0-F1
#
_entry.id   AF-A0A7S3I8S0-F1
#
_cell.length_a   1.000
_cell.length_b   1.000
_cell.length_c   1.000
_cell.angle_alpha   90.00
_cell.angle_beta   90.00
_cell.angle_gamma   90.00
#
_symmetry.space_group_name_H-M   'P 1'
#
loop_
_entity.id
_entity.type
_entity.pdbx_description
1 polymer ?
#
loop_
_entity_poly.entity_id
_entity_poly.type
_entity_poly.pdbx_seq_one_letter_code
_entity_poly.pdbx_strand_id
1 'polypeptide(L)'
;MVIPSFYGEQVASIGFQALFWVLNMVISVIGLFSSLYLYVSHDDLRHAMIEPGELSESLNQYLPVEMALSMAFLCVSTLIAPWWVMLLALPLAVYNVVSFKRKDHRLHFLTKREYKKDFKRLEKAFLVKSVLYGLLLAVSLVYTVMTLCDWISSISRSGSRKTHRS
;
A
#
# COMPACT_ATOMS: atom_id res chain seq x y z
N MET A 1 41.63 -1.24 -23.07
CA MET A 1 41.19 -0.81 -21.72
C MET A 1 39.77 -1.30 -21.53
N VAL A 2 39.59 -2.39 -20.78
CA VAL A 2 38.31 -3.08 -20.63
C VAL A 2 37.47 -2.29 -19.63
N ILE A 3 36.26 -1.90 -20.02
CA ILE A 3 35.26 -1.35 -19.10
C ILE A 3 34.17 -2.43 -18.92
N PRO A 4 34.28 -3.34 -17.93
CA PRO A 4 33.26 -4.32 -17.62
C PRO A 4 32.34 -3.90 -16.45
N SER A 5 32.56 -2.74 -15.82
CA SER A 5 31.83 -2.32 -14.61
C SER A 5 30.40 -1.79 -14.86
N PHE A 6 30.13 -1.15 -16.01
CA PHE A 6 28.85 -0.48 -16.24
C PHE A 6 27.63 -1.43 -16.32
N TYR A 7 27.82 -2.68 -16.77
CA TYR A 7 26.70 -3.63 -16.88
C TYR A 7 26.36 -4.33 -15.57
N GLY A 8 27.34 -4.57 -14.70
CA GLY A 8 27.09 -5.14 -13.37
C GLY A 8 26.27 -4.18 -12.50
N GLU A 9 26.59 -2.89 -12.56
CA GLU A 9 25.84 -1.84 -11.86
C GLU A 9 24.40 -1.69 -12.40
N GLN A 10 24.19 -1.82 -13.72
CA GLN A 10 22.85 -1.79 -14.30
C GLN A 10 21.97 -2.97 -13.86
N VAL A 11 22.49 -4.20 -13.84
CA VAL A 11 21.71 -5.38 -13.40
C VAL A 11 21.38 -5.28 -11.89
N ALA A 12 22.32 -4.79 -11.08
CA ALA A 12 22.07 -4.54 -9.66
C ALA A 12 20.98 -3.47 -9.45
N SER A 13 21.04 -2.36 -10.20
CA SER A 13 20.05 -1.28 -10.13
C SER A 13 18.63 -1.75 -10.45
N ILE A 14 18.46 -2.55 -11.52
CA ILE A 14 17.14 -3.12 -11.89
C ILE A 14 16.66 -4.10 -10.80
N GLY A 15 17.56 -4.90 -10.22
CA GLY A 15 17.23 -5.80 -9.12
C GLY A 15 16.72 -5.06 -7.87
N PHE A 16 17.35 -3.94 -7.50
CA PHE A 16 16.87 -3.09 -6.40
C PHE A 16 15.49 -2.49 -6.70
N GLN A 17 15.26 -2.04 -7.95
CA GLN A 17 13.96 -1.54 -8.36
C GLN A 17 12.86 -2.61 -8.23
N ALA A 18 13.14 -3.84 -8.66
CA ALA A 18 12.21 -4.96 -8.52
C ALA A 18 11.92 -5.26 -7.03
N LEU A 19 12.94 -5.22 -6.16
CA LEU A 19 12.77 -5.44 -4.72
C LEU A 19 11.86 -4.37 -4.09
N PHE A 20 12.03 -3.09 -4.44
CA PHE A 20 11.15 -2.03 -3.95
C PHE A 20 9.71 -2.15 -4.46
N TRP A 21 9.51 -2.62 -5.69
CA TRP A 21 8.17 -2.92 -6.21
C TRP A 21 7.49 -4.08 -5.45
N VAL A 22 8.24 -5.13 -5.12
CA VAL A 22 7.75 -6.23 -4.27
C VAL A 22 7.38 -5.72 -2.87
N LEU A 23 8.20 -4.86 -2.26
CA LEU A 23 7.86 -4.24 -0.97
C LEU A 23 6.57 -3.41 -1.06
N ASN A 24 6.42 -2.60 -2.10
CA ASN A 24 5.19 -1.83 -2.36
C ASN A 24 3.96 -2.73 -2.55
N MET A 25 4.12 -3.87 -3.22
CA MET A 25 3.06 -4.86 -3.37
C MET A 25 2.65 -5.43 -2.01
N VAL A 26 3.62 -5.85 -1.17
CA VAL A 26 3.34 -6.39 0.17
C VAL A 26 2.64 -5.35 1.05
N ILE A 27 3.10 -4.10 1.05
CA ILE A 27 2.47 -3.00 1.80
C ILE A 27 1.02 -2.78 1.32
N SER A 28 0.80 -2.82 0.00
CA SER A 28 -0.54 -2.66 -0.59
C SER A 28 -1.48 -3.80 -0.21
N VAL A 29 -0.98 -5.04 -0.18
CA VAL A 29 -1.74 -6.22 0.29
C VAL A 29 -2.15 -6.05 1.75
N ILE A 30 -1.21 -5.71 2.64
CA ILE A 30 -1.49 -5.53 4.07
C ILE A 30 -2.48 -4.37 4.28
N GLY A 31 -2.31 -3.26 3.56
CA GLY A 31 -3.24 -2.12 3.59
C GLY A 31 -4.64 -2.49 3.12
N LEU A 32 -4.75 -3.26 2.04
CA LEU A 32 -6.02 -3.75 1.53
C LEU A 32 -6.72 -4.65 2.56
N PHE A 33 -6.01 -5.64 3.11
CA PHE A 33 -6.58 -6.50 4.15
C PHE A 33 -7.01 -5.72 5.40
N SER A 34 -6.23 -4.73 5.83
CA SER A 34 -6.58 -3.88 6.97
C SER A 34 -7.85 -3.06 6.68
N SER A 35 -7.97 -2.49 5.48
CA SER A 35 -9.16 -1.74 5.08
C SER A 35 -10.41 -2.63 4.93
N LEU A 36 -10.24 -3.86 4.42
CA LEU A 36 -11.32 -4.85 4.33
C LEU A 36 -11.76 -5.32 5.72
N TYR A 37 -10.82 -5.58 6.62
CA TYR A 37 -11.12 -5.95 8.00
C TYR A 37 -11.98 -4.87 8.67
N LEU A 38 -11.59 -3.60 8.57
CA LEU A 38 -12.38 -2.47 9.10
C LEU A 38 -13.76 -2.36 8.44
N TYR A 39 -13.88 -2.65 7.14
CA TYR A 39 -15.16 -2.66 6.44
C TYR A 39 -16.08 -3.80 6.93
N VAL A 40 -15.54 -5.01 7.10
CA VAL A 40 -16.30 -6.16 7.62
C VAL A 40 -16.72 -5.92 9.07
N SER A 41 -15.82 -5.45 9.94
CA SER A 41 -16.16 -5.09 11.32
C SER A 41 -17.26 -4.01 11.38
N HIS A 42 -17.29 -3.09 10.40
CA HIS A 42 -18.36 -2.11 10.28
C HIS A 42 -19.72 -2.75 9.93
N ASP A 43 -19.72 -3.73 9.02
CA ASP A 43 -20.92 -4.48 8.65
C ASP A 43 -21.40 -5.43 9.78
N ASP A 44 -20.49 -6.00 10.56
CA ASP A 44 -20.81 -6.79 11.75
C ASP A 44 -21.53 -5.94 12.81
N LEU A 45 -21.11 -4.68 13.00
CA LEU A 45 -21.81 -3.75 13.89
C LEU A 45 -23.23 -3.44 13.38
N ARG A 46 -23.42 -3.39 12.06
CA ARG A 46 -24.73 -3.16 11.43
C ARG A 46 -25.70 -4.32 11.71
N HIS A 47 -25.20 -5.55 11.69
CA HIS A 47 -25.96 -6.75 12.03
C HIS A 47 -26.06 -6.99 13.55
N ALA A 48 -25.57 -6.04 14.36
CA ALA A 48 -25.54 -6.11 15.82
C ALA A 48 -24.77 -7.33 16.37
N MET A 49 -23.82 -7.86 15.60
CA MET A 49 -22.96 -8.97 16.00
C MET A 49 -21.85 -8.55 16.98
N ILE A 50 -21.42 -7.28 16.90
CA ILE A 50 -20.38 -6.72 17.78
C ILE A 50 -20.88 -5.49 18.54
N GLU A 51 -20.25 -5.19 19.67
CA GLU A 51 -20.51 -3.99 20.44
C GLU A 51 -19.76 -2.77 19.86
N PRO A 52 -20.33 -1.55 19.96
CA PRO A 52 -19.66 -0.35 19.47
C PRO A 52 -18.33 -0.05 20.20
N GLY A 53 -18.15 -0.57 21.43
CA GLY A 53 -16.90 -0.47 22.19
C GLY A 53 -15.78 -1.29 21.55
N GLU A 54 -16.06 -2.54 21.17
CA GLU A 54 -15.10 -3.44 20.51
C GLU A 54 -14.68 -2.90 19.13
N LEU A 55 -15.61 -2.27 18.40
CA LEU A 55 -15.30 -1.63 17.12
C LEU A 55 -14.42 -0.39 17.30
N SER A 56 -14.65 0.40 18.37
CA SER A 56 -13.85 1.58 18.71
C SER A 56 -12.40 1.20 19.04
N GLU A 57 -12.22 0.12 19.81
CA GLU A 57 -10.90 -0.41 20.15
C GLU A 57 -10.16 -0.94 18.90
N SER A 58 -10.85 -1.72 18.08
CA SER A 58 -10.31 -2.21 16.80
C SER A 58 -9.92 -1.05 15.87
N LEU A 59 -10.77 -0.02 15.75
CA LEU A 59 -10.44 1.18 14.96
C LEU A 59 -9.16 1.85 15.48
N ASN A 60 -9.04 2.05 16.79
CA ASN A 60 -7.89 2.71 17.40
C ASN A 60 -6.59 1.92 17.20
N GLN A 61 -6.67 0.59 17.17
CA GLN A 61 -5.51 -0.26 16.90
C GLN A 61 -5.12 -0.27 15.41
N TYR A 62 -6.08 -0.35 14.50
CA TYR A 62 -5.81 -0.54 13.07
C TYR A 62 -5.67 0.77 12.27
N LEU A 63 -6.29 1.88 12.67
CA LEU A 63 -6.08 3.20 12.02
C LEU A 63 -4.61 3.64 11.98
N PRO A 64 -3.82 3.60 13.07
CA PRO A 64 -2.43 4.03 13.03
C PRO A 64 -1.57 3.10 12.16
N VAL A 65 -1.91 1.82 12.10
CA VAL A 65 -1.25 0.84 11.22
C VAL A 65 -1.53 1.18 9.75
N GLU A 66 -2.79 1.47 9.41
CA GLU A 66 -3.19 1.89 8.06
C GLU A 66 -2.48 3.19 7.64
N MET A 67 -2.39 4.15 8.55
CA MET A 67 -1.62 5.37 8.33
C MET A 67 -0.13 5.08 8.06
N ALA A 68 0.50 4.27 8.91
CA ALA A 68 1.90 3.89 8.75
C ALA A 68 2.14 3.19 7.40
N LEU A 69 1.24 2.30 6.99
CA LEU A 69 1.29 1.61 5.70
C LEU A 69 1.17 2.58 4.51
N SER A 70 0.24 3.54 4.57
CA SER A 70 0.09 4.54 3.50
C SER A 70 1.32 5.44 3.35
N MET A 71 1.95 5.82 4.47
CA MET A 71 3.17 6.62 4.48
C MET A 71 4.36 5.81 3.99
N ALA A 72 4.48 4.54 4.42
CA ALA A 72 5.50 3.63 3.94
C ALA A 72 5.39 3.41 2.43
N PHE A 73 4.18 3.19 1.91
CA PHE A 73 3.93 3.07 0.47
C PHE A 73 4.37 4.33 -0.28
N LEU A 74 4.02 5.52 0.22
CA LEU A 74 4.44 6.78 -0.39
C LEU A 74 5.96 6.96 -0.38
N CYS A 75 6.62 6.70 0.74
CA CYS A 75 8.07 6.84 0.87
C CYS A 75 8.84 5.87 -0.03
N VAL A 76 8.33 4.65 -0.22
CA VAL A 76 8.96 3.70 -1.16
C VAL A 76 8.63 4.10 -2.60
N SER A 77 7.40 4.53 -2.87
CA SER A 77 6.95 5.00 -4.18
C SER A 77 7.73 6.24 -4.67
N THR A 78 8.10 7.18 -3.80
CA THR A 78 8.89 8.36 -4.20
C THR A 78 10.30 8.02 -4.69
N LEU A 79 10.85 6.86 -4.32
CA LEU A 79 12.19 6.44 -4.71
C LEU A 79 12.23 5.74 -6.08
N ILE A 80 11.14 5.06 -6.46
CA ILE A 80 11.14 4.14 -7.61
C ILE A 80 10.01 4.36 -8.62
N ALA A 81 8.91 5.00 -8.21
CA ALA A 81 7.70 5.06 -9.02
C ALA A 81 7.65 6.33 -9.88
N PRO A 82 6.97 6.27 -11.03
CA PRO A 82 6.73 7.47 -11.83
C PRO A 82 5.78 8.43 -11.10
N TRP A 83 5.91 9.73 -11.42
CA TRP A 83 5.19 10.83 -10.76
C TRP A 83 3.65 10.66 -10.70
N TRP A 84 3.06 9.94 -11.65
CA TRP A 84 1.62 9.68 -11.68
C TRP A 84 1.16 8.64 -10.63
N VAL A 85 2.02 7.69 -10.23
CA VAL A 85 1.70 6.75 -9.14
C VAL A 85 1.64 7.49 -7.81
N MET A 86 2.48 8.51 -7.64
CA MET A 86 2.42 9.40 -6.48
C MET A 86 1.12 10.21 -6.45
N LEU A 87 0.60 10.65 -7.60
CA LEU A 87 -0.71 11.31 -7.68
C LEU A 87 -1.85 10.39 -7.22
N LEU A 88 -1.73 9.08 -7.45
CA LEU A 88 -2.72 8.09 -7.02
C LEU A 88 -2.63 7.79 -5.51
N ALA A 89 -1.42 7.84 -4.93
CA ALA A 89 -1.19 7.66 -3.49
C ALA A 89 -1.43 8.93 -2.65
N LEU A 90 -1.34 10.11 -3.26
CA LEU A 90 -1.56 11.43 -2.65
C LEU A 90 -2.92 11.59 -1.95
N PRO A 91 -4.08 11.29 -2.57
CA PRO A 91 -5.37 11.46 -1.91
C PRO A 91 -5.50 10.59 -0.65
N LEU A 92 -4.92 9.38 -0.67
CA LEU A 92 -4.89 8.48 0.47
C LEU A 92 -4.06 9.07 1.63
N ALA A 93 -2.89 9.62 1.30
CA ALA A 93 -2.01 10.22 2.28
C ALA A 93 -2.54 11.54 2.85
N VAL A 94 -3.12 12.39 2.00
CA VAL A 94 -3.79 13.62 2.45
C VAL A 94 -4.95 13.26 3.37
N TYR A 95 -5.75 12.25 3.02
CA TYR A 95 -6.83 11.78 3.89
C TYR A 95 -6.28 11.34 5.26
N ASN A 96 -5.22 10.54 5.27
CA ASN A 96 -4.61 10.04 6.50
C ASN A 96 -3.97 11.16 7.35
N VAL A 97 -3.32 12.15 6.74
CA VAL A 97 -2.76 13.32 7.44
C VAL A 97 -3.87 14.21 8.00
N VAL A 98 -4.96 14.43 7.26
CA VAL A 98 -6.11 15.19 7.74
C VAL A 98 -6.80 14.46 8.89
N SER A 99 -6.97 13.14 8.80
CA SER A 99 -7.52 12.31 9.88
C SER A 99 -6.63 12.37 11.12
N PHE A 100 -5.31 12.42 10.94
CA PHE A 100 -4.36 12.55 12.05
C PHE A 100 -4.46 13.90 12.76
N LYS A 101 -4.49 14.98 11.98
CA LYS A 101 -4.64 16.34 12.53
C LYS A 101 -5.97 16.54 13.25
N ARG A 102 -7.03 15.84 12.81
CA ARG A 102 -8.34 15.88 13.46
C ARG A 102 -8.43 15.06 14.75
N LYS A 103 -7.37 14.34 15.13
CA LYS A 103 -7.36 13.42 16.27
C LYS A 103 -8.43 12.32 16.21
N ASP A 104 -8.89 11.97 15.00
CA ASP A 104 -9.89 10.92 14.75
C ASP A 104 -9.39 9.49 15.09
N HIS A 105 -8.15 9.33 15.55
CA HIS A 105 -7.65 8.09 16.14
C HIS A 105 -8.20 7.81 17.54
N ARG A 106 -8.83 8.77 18.23
CA ARG A 106 -9.51 8.54 19.52
C ARG A 106 -11.02 8.68 19.40
N LEU A 107 -11.62 7.96 18.46
CA LEU A 107 -13.07 7.87 18.37
C LEU A 107 -13.59 6.95 19.47
N HIS A 108 -13.79 7.49 20.67
CA HIS A 108 -14.53 6.82 21.74
C HIS A 108 -16.02 6.95 21.45
N PHE A 109 -16.60 5.93 20.82
CA PHE A 109 -18.05 5.84 20.69
C PHE A 109 -18.61 5.11 21.91
N LEU A 110 -19.18 5.87 22.85
CA LEU A 110 -19.83 5.32 24.04
C LEU A 110 -21.24 4.78 23.74
N THR A 111 -21.86 5.17 22.61
CA THR A 111 -23.25 4.76 22.31
C THR A 111 -23.55 4.64 20.80
N LYS A 112 -24.33 3.61 20.39
CA LYS A 112 -24.77 3.37 18.98
C LYS A 112 -25.46 4.58 18.31
N ARG A 113 -26.07 5.49 19.10
CA ARG A 113 -26.75 6.70 18.59
C ARG A 113 -25.78 7.78 18.08
N GLU A 114 -24.63 7.91 18.73
CA GLU A 114 -23.56 8.83 18.30
C GLU A 114 -22.89 8.29 17.04
N TYR A 115 -22.61 6.98 17.04
CA TYR A 115 -22.05 6.30 15.87
C TYR A 115 -22.93 6.41 14.62
N LYS A 116 -24.26 6.38 14.77
CA LYS A 116 -25.21 6.50 13.65
C LYS A 116 -25.07 7.79 12.82
N LYS A 117 -24.58 8.89 13.42
CA LYS A 117 -24.40 10.17 12.71
C LYS A 117 -23.22 10.11 11.74
N ASP A 118 -22.12 9.46 12.15
CA ASP A 118 -20.90 9.33 11.36
C ASP A 118 -20.82 8.01 10.57
N PHE A 119 -21.75 7.08 10.79
CA PHE A 119 -21.81 5.76 10.16
C PHE A 119 -21.62 5.82 8.64
N LYS A 120 -22.49 6.57 7.94
CA LYS A 120 -22.43 6.69 6.47
C LYS A 120 -21.15 7.35 5.96
N ARG A 121 -20.51 8.18 6.79
CA ARG A 121 -19.27 8.87 6.44
C ARG A 121 -18.07 7.92 6.59
N LEU A 122 -18.04 7.15 7.68
CA LEU A 122 -17.02 6.14 7.94
C LEU A 122 -17.10 4.98 6.94
N GLU A 123 -18.30 4.48 6.64
CA GLU A 123 -18.54 3.44 5.63
C GLU A 123 -17.98 3.85 4.26
N LYS A 124 -18.35 5.06 3.80
CA LYS A 124 -17.83 5.61 2.54
C LYS A 124 -16.32 5.81 2.58
N ALA A 125 -15.77 6.26 3.71
CA ALA A 125 -14.33 6.43 3.85
C ALA A 125 -13.60 5.10 3.73
N PHE A 126 -14.03 4.05 4.44
CA PHE A 126 -13.41 2.73 4.37
C PHE A 126 -13.56 2.09 2.98
N LEU A 127 -14.72 2.24 2.35
CA LEU A 127 -14.95 1.75 0.99
C LEU A 127 -14.07 2.48 -0.04
N VAL A 128 -13.95 3.81 0.05
CA VAL A 128 -13.05 4.57 -0.83
C VAL A 128 -11.60 4.17 -0.60
N LYS A 129 -11.18 3.99 0.65
CA LYS A 129 -9.82 3.53 0.98
C LYS A 129 -9.55 2.14 0.42
N SER A 130 -10.45 1.17 0.58
CA SER A 130 -10.26 -0.19 0.08
C SER A 130 -10.17 -0.23 -1.45
N VAL A 131 -11.00 0.55 -2.15
CA VAL A 131 -10.91 0.70 -3.61
C VAL A 131 -9.58 1.32 -4.03
N LEU A 132 -9.11 2.37 -3.32
CA LEU A 132 -7.81 2.98 -3.59
C LEU A 132 -6.64 2.01 -3.35
N TYR A 133 -6.64 1.26 -2.25
CA TYR A 133 -5.64 0.22 -2.00
C TYR A 133 -5.70 -0.90 -3.05
N GLY A 134 -6.90 -1.27 -3.53
CA GLY A 134 -7.08 -2.21 -4.63
C GLY A 134 -6.47 -1.72 -5.95
N LEU A 135 -6.66 -0.45 -6.28
CA LEU A 135 -6.03 0.17 -7.45
C LEU A 135 -4.51 0.23 -7.32
N LEU A 136 -4.00 0.65 -6.14
CA LEU A 136 -2.56 0.67 -5.86
C LEU A 136 -1.95 -0.73 -5.94
N LEU A 137 -2.66 -1.75 -5.45
CA LEU A 137 -2.25 -3.15 -5.56
C LEU A 137 -2.15 -3.57 -7.04
N ALA A 138 -3.18 -3.31 -7.84
CA ALA A 138 -3.17 -3.65 -9.27
C ALA A 138 -2.01 -2.99 -10.01
N VAL A 139 -1.77 -1.70 -9.78
CA VAL A 139 -0.63 -0.98 -10.35
C VAL A 139 0.70 -1.59 -9.87
N SER A 140 0.86 -1.81 -8.56
CA SER A 140 2.08 -2.38 -7.99
C SER A 140 2.38 -3.78 -8.55
N LEU A 141 1.35 -4.60 -8.76
CA LEU A 141 1.48 -5.93 -9.34
C LEU A 141 1.99 -5.87 -10.78
N VAL A 142 1.38 -5.03 -11.62
CA VAL A 142 1.78 -4.88 -13.03
C VAL A 142 3.24 -4.43 -13.13
N TYR A 143 3.63 -3.42 -12.35
CA TYR A 143 5.00 -2.92 -12.34
C TYR A 143 6.01 -3.92 -11.76
N THR A 144 5.62 -4.70 -10.75
CA THR A 144 6.45 -5.78 -10.21
C THR A 144 6.72 -6.83 -11.29
N VAL A 145 5.68 -7.26 -12.02
CA VAL A 145 5.84 -8.26 -13.09
C VAL A 145 6.73 -7.73 -14.22
N MET A 146 6.49 -6.49 -14.69
CA MET A 146 7.31 -5.89 -15.76
C MET A 146 8.78 -5.78 -15.34
N THR A 147 9.07 -5.26 -14.15
CA THR A 147 10.44 -5.08 -13.66
C THR A 147 11.13 -6.42 -13.39
N LEU A 148 10.41 -7.44 -12.92
CA LEU A 148 10.94 -8.80 -12.78
C LEU A 148 11.26 -9.43 -14.14
N CYS A 149 10.41 -9.28 -15.15
CA CYS A 149 10.68 -9.76 -16.51
C CYS A 149 11.92 -9.10 -17.11
N ASP A 150 12.08 -7.78 -16.91
CA ASP A 150 13.26 -7.04 -17.36
C ASP A 150 14.53 -7.49 -16.63
N TRP A 151 14.43 -7.73 -15.32
CA TRP A 151 15.54 -8.24 -14.53
C TRP A 151 15.99 -9.63 -15.00
N ILE A 152 15.06 -10.57 -15.16
CA ILE A 152 15.35 -11.93 -15.66
C ILE A 152 15.96 -11.87 -17.07
N SER A 153 15.41 -11.03 -17.95
CA SER A 153 15.93 -10.84 -19.30
C SER A 153 17.37 -10.28 -19.30
N SER A 154 17.66 -9.36 -18.37
CA SER A 154 19.00 -8.78 -18.22
C SER A 154 20.04 -9.83 -17.76
N ILE A 155 19.65 -10.74 -16.85
CA ILE A 155 20.49 -11.84 -16.37
C ILE A 155 20.80 -12.81 -17.53
N SER A 156 19.78 -13.20 -18.29
CA SER A 156 19.94 -14.11 -19.43
C SER A 156 20.90 -13.57 -20.49
N ARG A 157 20.80 -12.27 -20.83
CA ARG A 157 21.72 -11.59 -21.76
C ARG A 157 23.16 -11.55 -21.24
N SER A 158 23.35 -11.41 -19.94
CA SER A 158 24.68 -11.42 -19.30
C SER A 158 25.34 -12.81 -19.38
N GLY A 159 24.55 -13.87 -19.21
CA GLY A 159 25.03 -15.26 -19.31
C GLY A 159 25.50 -15.64 -20.72
N SER A 160 24.70 -15.33 -21.74
CA SER A 160 24.98 -15.75 -23.14
C SER A 160 26.27 -15.13 -23.74
N ARG A 161 26.66 -13.91 -23.32
CA ARG A 161 27.90 -13.27 -23.81
C ARG A 161 29.18 -13.86 -23.23
N LYS A 162 29.12 -14.52 -22.05
CA LYS A 162 30.30 -15.16 -21.45
C LYS A 162 30.71 -16.42 -22.22
N THR A 163 29.74 -17.14 -22.78
CA THR A 163 29.95 -18.37 -23.56
C THR A 163 30.55 -18.12 -24.95
N HIS A 164 30.35 -16.93 -25.53
CA HIS A 164 30.90 -16.58 -26.84
C HIS A 164 32.35 -16.03 -26.77
N ARG A 165 32.91 -15.88 -25.57
CA ARG A 165 34.27 -15.36 -25.33
C ARG A 165 35.25 -16.42 -24.81
N SER A 166 34.80 -17.66 -24.60
CA SER A 166 35.68 -18.80 -24.25
C SER A 166 36.05 -19.60 -25.49
#